data_AF-A0A2J8PBZ6-F1
#
_entry.id   AF-A0A2J8PBZ6-F1
#
_cell.length_a   1.000
_cell.length_b   1.000
_cell.length_c   1.000
_cell.angle_alpha   90.00
_cell.angle_beta   90.00
_cell.angle_gamma   90.00
#
_symmetry.space_group_name_H-M   'P 1'
#
loop_
_entity.id
_entity.type
_entity.pdbx_description
1 polymer ?
#
loop_
_entity_poly.entity_id
_entity_poly.type
_entity_poly.pdbx_seq_one_letter_code
_entity_poly.pdbx_strand_id
1 'polypeptide(L)'
;PYPGIPVEELFKLLKEGHRMDKPANCTNELYMMMRDCWHAVPSQRPTFKQLVEDLDRILTLTTNEEYLDLSQPLEPYSPCYPDPR
;
A
#
# COMPACT_ATOMS: atom_id res chain seq x y z
N PRO A 1 9.35 -10.02 7.44
CA PRO A 1 7.97 -10.45 7.80
C PRO A 1 8.04 -11.50 8.91
N TYR A 2 7.16 -11.44 9.92
CA TYR A 2 7.16 -12.36 11.08
C TYR A 2 8.54 -12.50 11.74
N PRO A 3 9.12 -11.40 12.29
CA PRO A 3 10.46 -11.43 12.89
C PRO A 3 10.54 -12.42 14.06
N GLY A 4 11.58 -13.25 14.09
CA GLY A 4 11.80 -14.23 15.15
C GLY A 4 10.94 -15.49 15.08
N ILE A 5 10.06 -15.63 14.08
CA ILE A 5 9.24 -16.83 13.88
C ILE A 5 9.92 -17.70 12.81
N PRO A 6 10.29 -18.95 13.13
CA PRO A 6 10.83 -19.88 12.14
C PRO A 6 9.74 -20.31 11.13
N VAL A 7 10.15 -20.61 9.90
CA VAL A 7 9.21 -20.91 8.79
C VAL A 7 8.34 -22.13 9.09
N GLU A 8 8.90 -23.09 9.81
CA GLU A 8 8.25 -24.34 10.22
C GLU A 8 7.06 -24.07 11.15
N GLU A 9 7.14 -23.05 12.01
CA GLU A 9 6.08 -22.65 12.93
C GLU A 9 5.07 -21.68 12.28
N LEU A 10 5.51 -20.92 11.28
CA LEU A 10 4.71 -19.88 10.63
C LEU A 10 3.42 -20.44 10.03
N PHE A 11 3.47 -21.61 9.38
CA PHE A 11 2.28 -22.23 8.79
C PHE A 11 1.18 -22.53 9.81
N LYS A 12 1.58 -22.98 11.02
CA LYS A 12 0.65 -23.26 12.11
C LYS A 12 0.01 -21.97 12.61
N LEU A 13 0.83 -20.96 12.91
CA LEU A 13 0.38 -19.65 13.39
C LEU A 13 -0.59 -18.98 12.42
N LEU A 14 -0.29 -19.02 11.11
CA LEU A 14 -1.17 -18.43 10.09
C LEU A 14 -2.55 -19.11 10.03
N LYS A 15 -2.61 -20.44 10.22
CA LYS A 15 -3.86 -21.21 10.29
C LYS A 15 -4.66 -20.90 11.56
N GLU A 16 -3.98 -20.60 12.66
CA GLU A 16 -4.58 -20.16 13.92
C GLU A 16 -5.04 -18.69 13.88
N GLY A 17 -4.79 -18.00 12.77
CA GLY A 17 -5.25 -16.61 12.56
C GLY A 17 -4.25 -15.55 12.99
N HIS A 18 -3.05 -15.93 13.43
CA HIS A 18 -1.99 -14.97 13.74
C HIS A 18 -1.62 -14.16 12.48
N ARG A 19 -1.42 -12.85 12.67
CA ARG A 19 -0.97 -11.89 11.64
C ARG A 19 0.03 -10.93 12.29
N MET A 20 0.84 -10.27 11.46
CA MET A 20 1.82 -9.30 11.95
C MET A 20 1.15 -8.14 12.70
N ASP A 21 1.84 -7.65 13.72
CA ASP A 21 1.46 -6.44 14.44
C ASP A 21 1.65 -5.19 13.56
N LYS A 22 1.01 -4.10 14.00
CA LYS A 22 1.13 -2.81 13.33
C LYS A 22 2.56 -2.26 13.42
N PRO A 23 3.19 -1.88 12.29
CA PRO A 23 4.47 -1.18 12.32
C PRO A 23 4.41 0.16 13.06
N ALA A 24 5.55 0.65 13.57
CA ALA A 24 5.63 1.90 14.33
C ALA A 24 5.12 3.11 13.54
N ASN A 25 5.57 3.27 12.29
CA ASN A 25 5.23 4.40 11.42
C ASN A 25 4.04 4.12 10.49
N CYS A 26 3.18 3.18 10.86
CA CYS A 26 1.98 2.83 10.10
C CYS A 26 0.74 3.42 10.78
N THR A 27 -0.10 4.11 10.00
CA THR A 27 -1.40 4.60 10.48
C THR A 27 -2.33 3.42 10.77
N ASN A 28 -3.33 3.65 11.62
CA ASN A 28 -4.33 2.60 11.89
C ASN A 28 -5.10 2.24 10.62
N GLU A 29 -5.39 3.21 9.75
CA GLU A 29 -6.11 3.00 8.50
C GLU A 29 -5.34 2.09 7.54
N LEU A 30 -4.06 2.37 7.29
CA LEU A 30 -3.21 1.50 6.47
C LEU A 30 -3.07 0.11 7.09
N TYR A 31 -3.00 0.01 8.42
CA TYR A 31 -2.95 -1.28 9.09
C TYR A 31 -4.24 -2.08 8.94
N MET A 32 -5.42 -1.44 9.03
CA MET A 32 -6.70 -2.11 8.78
C MET A 32 -6.78 -2.63 7.34
N MET A 33 -6.33 -1.84 6.36
CA MET A 33 -6.22 -2.30 4.98
C MET A 33 -5.31 -3.55 4.85
N MET A 34 -4.17 -3.59 5.53
CA MET A 34 -3.33 -4.80 5.58
C MET A 34 -4.06 -5.99 6.20
N ARG A 35 -4.86 -5.76 7.25
CA ARG A 35 -5.67 -6.82 7.89
C ARG A 35 -6.74 -7.37 6.95
N ASP A 36 -7.36 -6.52 6.14
CA ASP A 36 -8.33 -6.92 5.13
C ASP A 36 -7.67 -7.76 4.02
N CYS A 37 -6.48 -7.37 3.57
CA CYS A 37 -5.66 -8.18 2.66
C CYS A 37 -5.33 -9.58 3.22
N TRP A 38 -5.24 -9.70 4.55
CA TRP A 38 -4.89 -10.92 5.26
C TRP A 38 -6.09 -11.76 5.72
N HIS A 39 -7.30 -11.43 5.24
CA HIS A 39 -8.50 -12.13 5.59
C HIS A 39 -8.41 -13.64 5.28
N ALA A 40 -8.92 -14.47 6.19
CA ALA A 40 -8.87 -15.93 6.08
C ALA A 40 -9.66 -16.43 4.86
N VAL A 41 -10.85 -15.86 4.66
CA VAL A 41 -11.72 -16.12 3.50
C VAL A 41 -11.25 -15.28 2.31
N PRO A 42 -10.77 -15.88 1.19
CA PRO A 42 -10.21 -15.14 0.07
C PRO A 42 -11.19 -14.16 -0.60
N SER A 43 -12.47 -14.49 -0.66
CA SER A 43 -13.50 -13.65 -1.26
C SER A 43 -13.86 -12.40 -0.45
N GLN A 44 -13.39 -12.32 0.80
CA GLN A 44 -13.55 -11.12 1.64
C GLN A 44 -12.32 -10.20 1.57
N ARG A 45 -11.26 -10.60 0.86
CA ARG A 45 -10.10 -9.73 0.65
C ARG A 45 -10.48 -8.66 -0.38
N PRO A 46 -9.97 -7.43 -0.22
CA PRO A 46 -10.17 -6.39 -1.21
C PRO A 46 -9.50 -6.79 -2.53
N THR A 47 -10.12 -6.39 -3.63
CA THR A 47 -9.52 -6.47 -4.95
C THR A 47 -8.43 -5.40 -5.09
N PHE A 48 -7.51 -5.59 -6.06
CA PHE A 48 -6.53 -4.55 -6.35
C PHE A 48 -7.16 -3.20 -6.73
N LYS A 49 -8.31 -3.21 -7.41
CA LYS A 49 -9.04 -1.98 -7.75
C LYS A 49 -9.45 -1.22 -6.47
N GLN A 50 -10.05 -1.93 -5.50
CA GLN A 50 -10.44 -1.34 -4.21
C GLN A 50 -9.22 -0.83 -3.43
N LEU A 51 -8.12 -1.59 -3.42
CA LEU A 51 -6.88 -1.16 -2.75
C LEU A 51 -6.31 0.13 -3.34
N VAL A 52 -6.34 0.29 -4.67
CA VAL A 52 -5.90 1.52 -5.34
C VAL A 52 -6.79 2.70 -4.94
N GLU A 53 -8.11 2.52 -5.00
CA GLU A 53 -9.09 3.55 -4.63
C GLU A 53 -8.94 3.97 -3.16
N ASP A 54 -8.75 3.01 -2.24
CA ASP A 54 -8.56 3.30 -0.82
C ASP A 54 -7.22 3.98 -0.53
N LEU A 55 -6.14 3.58 -1.20
CA LEU A 55 -4.84 4.23 -1.03
C LEU A 55 -4.86 5.67 -1.54
N ASP A 56 -5.50 5.92 -2.67
CA ASP A 56 -5.67 7.26 -3.24
C ASP A 56 -6.47 8.17 -2.28
N ARG A 57 -7.56 7.64 -1.71
CA ARG A 57 -8.33 8.31 -0.66
C ARG A 57 -7.48 8.61 0.59
N ILE A 58 -6.64 7.68 1.04
CA ILE A 58 -5.76 7.91 2.21
C ILE A 58 -4.74 9.00 1.90
N LEU A 59 -4.15 9.00 0.70
CA LEU A 59 -3.17 9.99 0.28
C LEU A 59 -3.80 11.40 0.25
N THR A 60 -4.91 11.56 -0.47
CA THR A 60 -5.64 12.85 -0.57
C THR A 60 -6.14 13.39 0.77
N LEU A 61 -6.44 12.53 1.75
CA LEU A 61 -6.84 12.96 3.10
C LEU A 61 -5.65 13.32 3.99
N THR A 62 -4.46 12.76 3.74
CA THR A 62 -3.26 12.97 4.57
C THR A 62 -2.38 14.09 4.05
N THR A 63 -2.42 14.36 2.75
CA THR A 63 -1.78 15.52 2.11
C THR A 63 -2.86 16.54 1.77
N ASN A 64 -2.79 17.76 2.29
CA ASN A 64 -3.67 18.88 1.86
C ASN A 64 -3.44 19.31 0.38
N GLU A 65 -2.83 18.45 -0.44
CA GLU A 65 -2.41 18.64 -1.82
C GLU A 65 -2.67 17.33 -2.59
N GLU A 66 -3.16 17.43 -3.83
CA GLU A 66 -3.33 16.28 -4.73
C GLU A 66 -1.99 15.57 -4.95
N TYR A 67 -1.83 14.37 -4.42
CA TYR A 67 -0.61 13.59 -4.56
C TYR A 67 -0.59 12.87 -5.91
N LEU A 68 0.12 13.46 -6.89
CA LEU A 68 0.51 12.85 -8.17
C LEU A 68 -0.62 12.19 -8.98
N ASP A 69 -1.17 12.95 -9.94
CA ASP A 69 -2.08 12.41 -10.96
C ASP A 69 -1.32 11.57 -12.00
N LEU A 70 -1.33 10.25 -11.82
CA LEU A 70 -0.73 9.30 -12.77
C LEU A 70 -1.57 9.08 -14.03
N SER A 71 -2.78 9.65 -14.09
CA SER A 71 -3.62 9.66 -15.28
C SER A 71 -3.29 10.82 -16.23
N GLN A 72 -2.49 11.78 -15.76
CA GLN A 72 -1.97 12.83 -16.63
C GLN A 72 -0.90 12.28 -17.59
N PRO A 73 -0.95 12.65 -18.88
CA PRO A 73 0.15 12.37 -19.79
C PRO A 73 1.44 12.94 -19.20
N LEU A 74 2.51 12.14 -19.16
CA LEU A 74 3.84 12.66 -18.86
C LEU A 74 4.11 13.81 -19.84
N GLU A 75 4.15 15.06 -19.36
CA GLU A 75 4.59 16.15 -20.21
C GLU A 75 5.97 15.77 -20.76
N PRO A 76 6.18 15.80 -22.08
CA PRO A 76 7.47 15.48 -22.64
C PRO A 76 8.47 16.50 -22.08
N TYR A 77 9.37 16.00 -21.23
CA TYR A 77 10.47 16.75 -20.64
C TYR A 77 11.18 17.46 -21.79
N SER A 78 10.97 18.77 -21.92
CA SER A 78 11.60 19.57 -22.97
C SER A 78 13.00 19.93 -22.47
N PRO A 79 14.07 19.32 -23.00
CA PRO A 79 15.40 19.72 -22.58
C PRO A 79 15.65 21.10 -23.20
N CYS A 80 15.63 22.12 -22.35
CA CYS A 80 15.99 23.47 -22.74
C CYS A 80 17.51 23.48 -23.00
N TYR A 81 17.94 23.18 -24.22
CA TYR A 81 19.31 23.43 -24.62
C TYR A 81 19.44 24.90 -25.01
N PRO A 82 20.33 25.67 -24.37
CA PRO A 82 20.62 27.02 -24.82
C PRO A 82 21.35 26.97 -26.16
N ASP A 83 20.83 27.74 -27.12
CA ASP A 83 21.34 27.90 -28.48
C ASP A 83 22.78 28.49 -28.45
N PRO A 84 23.80 27.81 -28.99
CA PRO A 84 25.13 28.38 -29.10
C PRO A 84 25.20 29.28 -30.34
N ARG A 85 25.36 30.60 -30.10
CA ARG A 85 25.72 31.58 -31.14
C ARG A 85 27.08 31.29 -31.77
#